data_AF-A0A2K5D137-F1
#
_entry.id   AF-A0A2K5D137-F1
#
_cell.length_a   1.000
_cell.length_b   1.000
_cell.length_c   1.000
_cell.angle_alpha   90.00
_cell.angle_beta   90.00
_cell.angle_gamma   90.00
#
_symmetry.space_group_name_H-M   'P 1'
#
loop_
_entity.id
_entity.type
_entity.pdbx_description
1 polymer ?
#
loop_
_entity_poly.entity_id
_entity_poly.type
_entity_poly.pdbx_seq_one_letter_code
_entity_poly.pdbx_strand_id
1 'polypeptide(L)'
;WRPLLGARRCGRLRPRVPGQGAPLVRRSSGDTPDPSPFKGGPSWTRERTLVAVKPDGVQRRLVGDVIQRFERRGFTLVGMKMLQAPESVLAEHYQDLQRKPFYPALIRYMSSGPMVAMVWEGYNVVRASRAMIGHTDSAEAAPGTIRGDFSVHISRNVIHASDSVEGAQREIQLWFQSSELVSWADTAQHSSIHPA
;
A
#
# COMPACT_ATOMS: atom_id res chain seq x y z
N TRP A 1 17.02 54.47 24.53
CA TRP A 1 16.39 55.79 24.31
C TRP A 1 14.87 55.60 24.19
N ARG A 2 14.09 56.51 24.79
CA ARG A 2 12.60 56.65 24.82
C ARG A 2 12.29 58.16 24.55
N PRO A 3 11.05 58.72 24.48
CA PRO A 3 9.70 58.25 24.91
C PRO A 3 8.82 57.91 23.67
N LEU A 4 7.49 58.07 23.49
CA LEU A 4 6.29 58.69 24.14
C LEU A 4 5.10 57.69 24.03
N LEU A 5 4.25 57.47 25.05
CA LEU A 5 3.01 58.16 25.50
C LEU A 5 1.76 58.02 24.60
N GLY A 6 0.60 57.79 25.24
CA GLY A 6 -0.72 57.56 24.60
C GLY A 6 -1.54 56.47 25.31
N ALA A 7 -1.79 56.55 26.62
CA ALA A 7 -2.96 57.20 27.24
C ALA A 7 -4.17 56.24 27.44
N ARG A 8 -4.88 56.36 28.57
CA ARG A 8 -5.88 55.37 29.06
C ARG A 8 -7.31 55.82 28.77
N ARG A 9 -8.26 54.86 28.74
CA ARG A 9 -9.62 55.03 29.28
C ARG A 9 -10.19 53.70 29.80
N CYS A 10 -10.99 53.77 30.85
CA CYS A 10 -11.64 52.62 31.49
C CYS A 10 -13.16 52.76 31.33
N GLY A 11 -13.85 51.70 30.89
CA GLY A 11 -15.30 51.64 30.67
C GLY A 11 -15.98 50.71 31.69
N ARG A 12 -17.14 51.11 32.20
CA ARG A 12 -17.80 50.42 33.33
C ARG A 12 -18.67 49.24 32.89
N LEU A 13 -18.69 48.21 33.73
CA LEU A 13 -19.72 47.15 33.75
C LEU A 13 -21.13 47.73 33.98
N ARG A 14 -22.15 47.02 33.50
CA ARG A 14 -23.57 47.17 33.89
C ARG A 14 -24.19 45.77 34.16
N PRO A 15 -25.25 45.68 34.99
CA PRO A 15 -25.62 44.42 35.65
C PRO A 15 -26.62 43.53 34.88
N ARG A 16 -26.82 42.31 35.39
CA ARG A 16 -27.80 41.31 34.92
C ARG A 16 -29.25 41.77 35.14
N VAL A 17 -30.15 41.21 34.33
CA VAL A 17 -31.61 41.14 34.57
C VAL A 17 -32.01 39.66 34.71
N PRO A 18 -32.83 39.26 35.69
CA PRO A 18 -33.35 37.90 35.82
C PRO A 18 -34.81 37.77 35.35
N GLY A 19 -35.21 36.61 34.81
CA GLY A 19 -36.62 36.23 34.74
C GLY A 19 -37.01 35.21 33.66
N GLN A 20 -37.88 34.29 34.07
CA GLN A 20 -38.75 33.42 33.24
C GLN A 20 -38.03 32.32 32.41
N GLY A 21 -38.74 31.25 32.06
CA GLY A 21 -38.15 30.04 31.46
C GLY A 21 -39.15 28.88 31.26
N ALA A 22 -38.62 27.66 31.09
CA ALA A 22 -39.33 26.43 30.66
C ALA A 22 -39.77 26.47 29.16
N PRO A 23 -39.95 25.31 28.47
CA PRO A 23 -40.10 23.95 28.97
C PRO A 23 -38.97 22.96 28.64
N LEU A 24 -39.05 21.79 29.30
CA LEU A 24 -38.23 20.60 29.08
C LEU A 24 -38.63 19.90 27.76
N VAL A 25 -37.73 19.87 26.78
CA VAL A 25 -37.88 19.01 25.58
C VAL A 25 -37.01 17.76 25.76
N ARG A 26 -37.56 16.60 25.38
CA ARG A 26 -36.97 15.28 25.64
C ARG A 26 -35.70 15.04 24.82
N ARG A 27 -34.78 14.22 25.36
CA ARG A 27 -33.84 13.47 24.54
C ARG A 27 -34.62 12.47 23.66
N SER A 28 -34.32 12.45 22.38
CA SER A 28 -34.62 11.33 21.48
C SER A 28 -33.36 11.03 20.66
N SER A 29 -32.79 9.86 20.86
CA SER A 29 -31.70 9.33 20.04
C SER A 29 -32.18 9.13 18.61
N GLY A 30 -31.70 9.98 17.71
CA GLY A 30 -31.91 9.87 16.27
C GLY A 30 -30.70 9.25 15.60
N ASP A 31 -30.43 7.98 15.87
CA ASP A 31 -29.44 7.22 15.10
C ASP A 31 -29.95 7.06 13.66
N THR A 32 -29.45 7.90 12.76
CA THR A 32 -29.59 7.66 11.32
C THR A 32 -28.64 6.51 10.96
N PRO A 33 -29.13 5.33 10.51
CA PRO A 33 -28.25 4.23 10.16
C PRO A 33 -27.38 4.63 8.97
N ASP A 34 -26.07 4.54 9.17
CA ASP A 34 -25.05 4.67 8.13
C ASP A 34 -25.33 3.62 7.03
N PRO A 35 -25.59 4.04 5.77
CA PRO A 35 -26.01 3.12 4.70
C PRO A 35 -24.84 2.31 4.10
N SER A 36 -23.67 2.23 4.74
CA SER A 36 -22.53 1.44 4.27
C SER A 36 -22.46 0.03 4.90
N PRO A 37 -22.87 -1.05 4.20
CA PRO A 37 -22.90 -2.41 4.76
C PRO A 37 -21.51 -3.09 4.85
N PHE A 38 -20.42 -2.38 4.52
CA PHE A 38 -19.09 -2.97 4.29
C PHE A 38 -18.07 -2.74 5.43
N LYS A 39 -18.54 -2.47 6.65
CA LYS A 39 -17.69 -2.36 7.84
C LYS A 39 -17.44 -3.74 8.47
N GLY A 40 -16.27 -4.31 8.22
CA GLY A 40 -15.75 -5.44 9.00
C GLY A 40 -15.61 -6.79 8.29
N GLY A 41 -15.24 -6.81 7.00
CA GLY A 41 -14.66 -8.02 6.40
C GLY A 41 -13.46 -8.53 7.23
N PRO A 42 -13.30 -9.85 7.42
CA PRO A 42 -12.36 -10.40 8.39
C PRO A 42 -10.90 -10.12 8.03
N SER A 43 -10.04 -9.98 9.04
CA SER A 43 -8.66 -9.47 8.86
C SER A 43 -7.81 -10.28 7.88
N TRP A 44 -8.05 -11.58 7.73
CA TRP A 44 -7.31 -12.45 6.81
C TRP A 44 -7.56 -12.16 5.32
N THR A 45 -8.66 -11.51 4.93
CA THR A 45 -8.84 -11.09 3.53
C THR A 45 -8.10 -9.78 3.20
N ARG A 46 -7.53 -9.11 4.21
CA ARG A 46 -6.82 -7.82 4.10
C ARG A 46 -5.30 -7.95 4.26
N GLU A 47 -4.74 -9.15 4.08
CA GLU A 47 -3.30 -9.30 3.93
C GLU A 47 -2.84 -8.51 2.69
N ARG A 48 -1.67 -7.87 2.77
CA ARG A 48 -1.08 -7.07 1.68
C ARG A 48 0.33 -7.54 1.36
N THR A 49 0.74 -7.38 0.11
CA THR A 49 2.11 -7.66 -0.35
C THR A 49 2.63 -6.56 -1.28
N LEU A 50 3.93 -6.26 -1.23
CA LEU A 50 4.57 -5.47 -2.26
C LEU A 50 4.89 -6.39 -3.45
N VAL A 51 4.60 -5.91 -4.65
CA VAL A 51 5.03 -6.52 -5.92
C VAL A 51 5.68 -5.44 -6.77
N ALA A 52 6.82 -5.73 -7.38
CA ALA A 52 7.48 -4.75 -8.24
C ALA A 52 7.98 -5.36 -9.56
N VAL A 53 7.51 -4.81 -10.69
CA VAL A 53 8.06 -5.11 -12.01
C VAL A 53 9.38 -4.38 -12.15
N LYS A 54 10.45 -5.14 -12.33
CA LYS A 54 11.84 -4.66 -12.39
C LYS A 54 12.13 -3.95 -13.73
N PRO A 55 13.25 -3.23 -13.87
CA PRO A 55 13.55 -2.46 -15.07
C PRO A 55 13.57 -3.29 -16.36
N ASP A 56 13.94 -4.58 -16.30
CA ASP A 56 13.88 -5.50 -17.44
C ASP A 56 12.44 -5.82 -17.88
N GLY A 57 11.52 -6.03 -16.93
CA GLY A 57 10.09 -6.24 -17.17
C GLY A 57 9.43 -5.01 -17.78
N VAL A 58 9.79 -3.82 -17.30
CA VAL A 58 9.30 -2.53 -17.85
C VAL A 58 9.84 -2.31 -19.28
N GLN A 59 11.15 -2.47 -19.50
CA GLN A 59 11.77 -2.35 -20.84
C GLN A 59 11.17 -3.34 -21.85
N ARG A 60 10.78 -4.53 -21.39
CA ARG A 60 10.14 -5.58 -22.21
C ARG A 60 8.62 -5.46 -22.31
N ARG A 61 8.03 -4.39 -21.75
CA ARG A 61 6.59 -4.05 -21.77
C ARG A 61 5.67 -5.01 -20.99
N LEU A 62 6.22 -5.87 -20.14
CA LEU A 62 5.51 -6.94 -19.41
C LEU A 62 4.66 -6.44 -18.21
N VAL A 63 4.52 -5.13 -18.01
CA VAL A 63 3.76 -4.55 -16.90
C VAL A 63 2.29 -4.97 -16.97
N GLY A 64 1.70 -4.96 -18.17
CA GLY A 64 0.31 -5.40 -18.39
C GLY A 64 0.11 -6.89 -18.09
N ASP A 65 1.02 -7.76 -18.55
CA ASP A 65 0.96 -9.20 -18.31
C ASP A 65 1.08 -9.56 -16.82
N VAL A 66 1.91 -8.83 -16.07
CA VAL A 66 2.02 -8.98 -14.62
C VAL A 66 0.71 -8.57 -13.95
N ILE A 67 0.23 -7.35 -14.19
CA ILE A 67 -1.02 -6.83 -13.58
C ILE A 67 -2.19 -7.78 -13.88
N GLN A 68 -2.36 -8.18 -15.14
CA GLN A 68 -3.42 -9.07 -15.59
C GLN A 68 -3.45 -10.42 -14.84
N ARG A 69 -2.29 -10.98 -14.46
CA ARG A 69 -2.26 -12.24 -13.68
C ARG A 69 -2.74 -12.05 -12.24
N PHE A 70 -2.52 -10.88 -11.65
CA PHE A 70 -2.98 -10.54 -10.29
C PHE A 70 -4.47 -10.18 -10.28
N GLU A 71 -4.93 -9.38 -11.26
CA GLU A 71 -6.36 -9.09 -11.46
C GLU A 71 -7.17 -10.38 -11.70
N ARG A 72 -6.73 -11.24 -12.64
CA ARG A 72 -7.39 -12.53 -12.92
C ARG A 72 -7.30 -13.54 -11.76
N ARG A 73 -6.45 -13.30 -10.76
CA ARG A 73 -6.43 -14.10 -9.53
C ARG A 73 -7.50 -13.65 -8.53
N GLY A 74 -8.08 -12.46 -8.69
CA GLY A 74 -9.01 -11.85 -7.74
C GLY A 74 -8.30 -11.12 -6.59
N PHE A 75 -7.11 -10.56 -6.83
CA PHE A 75 -6.46 -9.66 -5.86
C PHE A 75 -6.82 -8.20 -6.14
N THR A 76 -7.03 -7.43 -5.08
CA THR A 76 -7.40 -6.02 -5.14
C THR A 76 -6.14 -5.17 -5.26
N LEU A 77 -6.03 -4.35 -6.30
CA LEU A 77 -4.95 -3.37 -6.41
C LEU A 77 -5.26 -2.19 -5.47
N VAL A 78 -4.40 -1.96 -4.47
CA VAL A 78 -4.58 -0.90 -3.46
C VAL A 78 -3.51 0.19 -3.52
N GLY A 79 -2.47 0.03 -4.35
CA GLY A 79 -1.49 1.08 -4.63
C GLY A 79 -0.65 0.73 -5.86
N MET A 80 -0.28 1.72 -6.68
CA MET A 80 0.55 1.52 -7.86
C MET A 80 1.30 2.81 -8.22
N LYS A 81 2.60 2.71 -8.52
CA LYS A 81 3.37 3.81 -9.11
C LYS A 81 4.55 3.34 -9.94
N MET A 82 4.84 4.09 -11.00
CA MET A 82 6.04 3.93 -11.82
C MET A 82 7.08 4.96 -11.39
N LEU A 83 8.31 4.53 -11.11
CA LEU A 83 9.38 5.40 -10.62
C LEU A 83 10.77 4.92 -11.03
N GLN A 84 11.71 5.86 -11.12
CA GLN A 84 13.14 5.56 -11.01
C GLN A 84 13.45 5.44 -9.52
N ALA A 85 13.84 4.25 -9.05
CA ALA A 85 14.09 4.04 -7.63
C ALA A 85 15.41 4.67 -7.17
N PRO A 86 15.43 5.50 -6.10
CA PRO A 86 16.67 6.02 -5.53
C PRO A 86 17.53 4.89 -4.95
N GLU A 87 18.86 4.99 -5.10
CA GLU A 87 19.77 3.94 -4.61
C GLU A 87 19.74 3.77 -3.08
N SER A 88 19.36 4.82 -2.33
CA SER A 88 19.10 4.72 -0.88
C SER A 88 17.94 3.79 -0.55
N VAL A 89 16.80 3.95 -1.22
CA VAL A 89 15.60 3.10 -1.04
C VAL A 89 15.91 1.66 -1.46
N LEU A 90 16.66 1.48 -2.54
CA LEU A 90 17.12 0.15 -2.98
C LEU A 90 18.10 -0.50 -1.98
N ALA A 91 18.98 0.29 -1.36
CA ALA A 91 19.94 -0.21 -0.37
C ALA A 91 19.25 -0.62 0.94
N GLU A 92 18.24 0.12 1.39
CA GLU A 92 17.41 -0.24 2.54
C GLU A 92 16.56 -1.49 2.23
N HIS A 93 15.91 -1.53 1.07
CA HIS A 93 15.11 -2.67 0.61
C HIS A 93 15.92 -3.98 0.48
N TYR A 94 17.21 -3.89 0.13
CA TYR A 94 18.11 -5.04 0.00
C TYR A 94 19.18 -5.14 1.11
N GLN A 95 18.95 -4.51 2.28
CA GLN A 95 19.94 -4.47 3.38
C GLN A 95 20.46 -5.87 3.79
N ASP A 96 19.58 -6.87 3.84
CA ASP A 96 19.92 -8.25 4.24
C ASP A 96 20.83 -8.96 3.21
N LEU A 97 20.92 -8.39 2.00
CA LEU A 97 21.79 -8.86 0.92
C LEU A 97 23.10 -8.06 0.80
N GLN A 98 23.30 -6.99 1.59
CA GLN A 98 24.46 -6.09 1.47
C GLN A 98 25.83 -6.80 1.49
N ARG A 99 25.92 -7.92 2.23
CA ARG A 99 27.15 -8.74 2.35
C ARG A 99 27.31 -9.80 1.25
N LYS A 100 26.41 -9.88 0.26
CA LYS A 100 26.48 -10.86 -0.84
C LYS A 100 27.30 -10.28 -2.00
N PRO A 101 28.15 -11.08 -2.68
CA PRO A 101 29.04 -10.57 -3.73
C PRO A 101 28.31 -9.97 -4.94
N PHE A 102 27.06 -10.37 -5.19
CA PHE A 102 26.22 -9.83 -6.26
C PHE A 102 25.53 -8.50 -5.91
N TYR A 103 25.58 -8.03 -4.66
CA TYR A 103 24.83 -6.85 -4.21
C TYR A 103 25.14 -5.56 -4.99
N PRO A 104 26.41 -5.21 -5.29
CA PRO A 104 26.71 -4.02 -6.11
C PRO A 104 26.19 -4.11 -7.55
N ALA A 105 25.96 -5.32 -8.07
CA ALA A 105 25.33 -5.54 -9.37
C ALA A 105 23.80 -5.51 -9.27
N LEU A 106 23.21 -5.96 -8.15
CA LEU A 106 21.78 -5.88 -7.86
C LEU A 106 21.30 -4.42 -7.73
N ILE A 107 21.99 -3.59 -6.94
CA ILE A 107 21.63 -2.17 -6.78
C ILE A 107 21.72 -1.46 -8.14
N ARG A 108 22.87 -1.53 -8.82
CA ARG A 108 23.09 -0.93 -10.15
C ARG A 108 22.11 -1.40 -11.22
N TYR A 109 21.63 -2.65 -11.11
CA TYR A 109 20.58 -3.17 -11.97
C TYR A 109 19.22 -2.54 -11.66
N MET A 110 18.83 -2.49 -10.39
CA MET A 110 17.54 -1.94 -9.98
C MET A 110 17.48 -0.41 -10.14
N SER A 111 18.62 0.28 -10.09
CA SER A 111 18.74 1.72 -10.42
C SER A 111 18.97 2.01 -11.91
N SER A 112 19.07 1.00 -12.79
CA SER A 112 19.36 1.18 -14.23
C SER A 112 18.20 1.72 -15.08
N GLY A 113 16.97 1.76 -14.54
CA GLY A 113 15.79 2.19 -15.29
C GLY A 113 14.53 2.20 -14.42
N PRO A 114 13.39 2.62 -14.99
CA PRO A 114 12.16 2.74 -14.24
C PRO A 114 11.58 1.36 -13.89
N MET A 115 10.99 1.26 -12.70
CA MET A 115 10.27 0.10 -12.21
C MET A 115 8.83 0.47 -11.86
N VAL A 116 7.95 -0.53 -11.78
CA VAL A 116 6.55 -0.35 -11.37
C VAL A 116 6.33 -1.07 -10.06
N ALA A 117 6.20 -0.31 -8.98
CA ALA A 117 5.85 -0.82 -7.65
C ALA A 117 4.32 -0.85 -7.48
N MET A 118 3.81 -1.90 -6.84
CA MET A 118 2.39 -2.15 -6.61
C MET A 118 2.17 -2.75 -5.23
N VAL A 119 1.02 -2.45 -4.62
CA VAL A 119 0.54 -3.12 -3.41
C VAL A 119 -0.76 -3.83 -3.74
N TRP A 120 -0.78 -5.14 -3.52
CA TRP A 120 -1.93 -6.01 -3.74
C TRP A 120 -2.48 -6.48 -2.41
N GLU A 121 -3.81 -6.48 -2.26
CA GLU A 121 -4.56 -6.95 -1.10
C GLU A 121 -5.35 -8.22 -1.44
N GLY A 122 -5.44 -9.15 -0.48
CA GLY A 122 -6.27 -10.35 -0.60
C GLY A 122 -5.85 -11.50 0.33
N TYR A 123 -6.66 -12.56 0.38
CA TYR A 123 -6.40 -13.71 1.24
C TYR A 123 -5.13 -14.48 0.86
N ASN A 124 -4.19 -14.62 1.81
CA ASN A 124 -2.85 -15.21 1.61
C ASN A 124 -2.07 -14.61 0.42
N VAL A 125 -2.30 -13.33 0.08
CA VAL A 125 -1.73 -12.69 -1.11
C VAL A 125 -0.20 -12.77 -1.17
N VAL A 126 0.52 -12.70 -0.04
CA VAL A 126 1.99 -12.86 0.00
C VAL A 126 2.38 -14.24 -0.51
N ARG A 127 1.86 -15.30 0.11
CA ARG A 127 2.17 -16.70 -0.25
C ARG A 127 1.76 -17.02 -1.69
N ALA A 128 0.57 -16.58 -2.08
CA ALA A 128 0.03 -16.82 -3.42
C ALA A 128 0.81 -16.06 -4.51
N SER A 129 1.24 -14.82 -4.25
CA SER A 129 2.08 -14.04 -5.16
C SER A 129 3.42 -14.73 -5.41
N ARG A 130 4.08 -15.25 -4.37
CA ARG A 130 5.33 -16.02 -4.52
C ARG A 130 5.12 -17.27 -5.40
N ALA A 131 4.00 -17.97 -5.23
CA ALA A 131 3.67 -19.14 -6.07
C ALA A 131 3.40 -18.76 -7.54
N MET A 132 2.66 -17.68 -7.79
CA MET A 132 2.40 -17.16 -9.15
C MET A 132 3.66 -16.62 -9.84
N ILE A 133 4.59 -16.08 -9.06
CA ILE A 133 5.85 -15.52 -9.57
C ILE A 133 6.83 -16.62 -9.96
N GLY A 134 6.86 -17.73 -9.22
CA GLY A 134 7.78 -18.85 -9.44
C GLY A 134 9.14 -18.66 -8.76
N HIS A 135 10.04 -19.62 -8.96
CA HIS A 135 11.34 -19.69 -8.29
C HIS A 135 12.22 -18.45 -8.57
N THR A 136 13.20 -18.17 -7.71
CA THR A 136 14.06 -16.98 -7.85
C THR A 136 15.01 -17.09 -9.04
N ASP A 137 15.57 -18.29 -9.27
CA ASP A 137 16.15 -18.62 -10.56
C ASP A 137 15.05 -18.97 -11.55
N SER A 138 15.11 -18.36 -12.73
CA SER A 138 14.14 -18.53 -13.81
C SER A 138 14.27 -19.90 -14.49
N ALA A 139 15.47 -20.50 -14.51
CA ALA A 139 15.68 -21.83 -15.07
C ALA A 139 14.91 -22.93 -14.30
N GLU A 140 14.70 -22.70 -13.00
CA GLU A 140 13.96 -23.58 -12.08
C GLU A 140 12.49 -23.13 -11.88
N ALA A 141 12.03 -22.12 -12.62
CA ALA A 141 10.68 -21.58 -12.49
C ALA A 141 9.70 -22.34 -13.41
N ALA A 142 8.72 -23.02 -12.81
CA ALA A 142 7.76 -23.84 -13.56
C ALA A 142 6.97 -23.02 -14.63
N PRO A 143 6.63 -23.61 -15.78
CA PRO A 143 5.72 -23.02 -16.76
C PRO A 143 4.38 -22.62 -16.13
N GLY A 144 3.79 -21.51 -16.59
CA GLY A 144 2.62 -20.87 -16.00
C GLY A 144 2.94 -19.89 -14.86
N THR A 145 4.19 -19.85 -14.37
CA THR A 145 4.65 -18.81 -13.44
C THR A 145 5.22 -17.61 -14.22
N ILE A 146 5.14 -16.40 -13.63
CA ILE A 146 5.64 -15.17 -14.28
C ILE A 146 7.11 -15.30 -14.68
N ARG A 147 7.94 -15.96 -13.87
CA ARG A 147 9.36 -16.16 -14.19
C ARG A 147 9.60 -17.26 -15.20
N GLY A 148 8.88 -18.39 -15.13
CA GLY A 148 9.01 -19.47 -16.11
C GLY A 148 8.56 -19.06 -17.51
N ASP A 149 7.50 -18.25 -17.61
CA ASP A 149 6.97 -17.82 -18.90
C ASP A 149 7.71 -16.62 -19.50
N PHE A 150 8.28 -15.74 -18.65
CA PHE A 150 8.82 -14.44 -19.10
C PHE A 150 10.28 -14.17 -18.75
N SER A 151 11.05 -15.08 -18.13
CA SER A 151 12.47 -14.84 -17.83
C SER A 151 13.34 -16.09 -18.03
N VAL A 152 14.64 -15.89 -18.28
CA VAL A 152 15.58 -16.98 -18.64
C VAL A 152 16.74 -17.10 -17.66
N HIS A 153 17.04 -16.05 -16.87
CA HIS A 153 18.22 -16.03 -16.01
C HIS A 153 17.98 -15.22 -14.73
N ILE A 154 18.46 -15.74 -13.60
CA ILE A 154 18.27 -15.17 -12.25
C ILE A 154 18.56 -13.65 -12.12
N SER A 155 19.52 -13.12 -12.89
CA SER A 155 19.85 -11.67 -12.85
C SER A 155 18.85 -10.77 -13.60
N ARG A 156 17.94 -11.34 -14.39
CA ARG A 156 16.92 -10.66 -15.22
C ARG A 156 15.60 -11.43 -15.13
N ASN A 157 15.11 -11.54 -13.89
CA ASN A 157 13.94 -12.33 -13.51
C ASN A 157 12.64 -11.51 -13.36
N VAL A 158 12.52 -10.37 -14.07
CA VAL A 158 11.30 -9.56 -14.34
C VAL A 158 10.59 -8.92 -13.13
N ILE A 159 10.58 -9.55 -11.96
CA ILE A 159 9.66 -9.20 -10.86
C ILE A 159 10.25 -9.49 -9.48
N HIS A 160 9.85 -8.68 -8.50
CA HIS A 160 10.00 -8.89 -7.06
C HIS A 160 8.62 -9.06 -6.42
N ALA A 161 8.53 -9.81 -5.33
CA ALA A 161 7.46 -9.70 -4.35
C ALA A 161 7.97 -10.06 -2.96
N SER A 162 7.30 -9.53 -1.93
CA SER A 162 7.64 -9.74 -0.52
C SER A 162 7.71 -11.22 -0.15
N ASP A 163 8.65 -11.56 0.73
CA ASP A 163 8.95 -12.96 1.07
C ASP A 163 8.07 -13.53 2.19
N SER A 164 7.56 -12.66 3.07
CA SER A 164 6.87 -12.91 4.32
C SER A 164 5.86 -11.78 4.59
N VAL A 165 4.93 -11.97 5.55
CA VAL A 165 3.93 -10.93 5.88
C VAL A 165 4.59 -9.73 6.58
N GLU A 166 5.56 -10.02 7.44
CA GLU A 166 6.38 -9.04 8.13
C GLU A 166 7.31 -8.32 7.14
N GLY A 167 7.84 -9.05 6.16
CA GLY A 167 8.58 -8.49 5.02
C GLY A 167 7.71 -7.53 4.21
N ALA A 168 6.49 -7.96 3.84
CA ALA A 168 5.53 -7.13 3.14
C ALA A 168 5.18 -5.84 3.88
N GLN A 169 4.98 -5.89 5.20
CA GLN A 169 4.71 -4.69 6.00
C GLN A 169 5.88 -3.68 5.95
N ARG A 170 7.13 -4.14 6.09
CA ARG A 170 8.32 -3.28 5.96
C ARG A 170 8.47 -2.74 4.54
N GLU A 171 8.34 -3.60 3.54
CA GLU A 171 8.45 -3.24 2.12
C GLU A 171 7.39 -2.21 1.71
N ILE A 172 6.12 -2.39 2.11
CA ILE A 172 5.05 -1.42 1.80
C ILE A 172 5.33 -0.06 2.46
N GLN A 173 5.78 -0.03 3.73
CA GLN A 173 6.09 1.22 4.43
C GLN A 173 7.29 1.96 3.83
N LEU A 174 8.30 1.23 3.34
CA LEU A 174 9.47 1.80 2.66
C LEU A 174 9.11 2.38 1.28
N TRP A 175 8.25 1.68 0.52
CA TRP A 175 7.95 2.04 -0.86
C TRP A 175 6.73 2.97 -1.01
N PHE A 176 5.78 3.03 -0.07
CA PHE A 176 4.53 3.79 -0.18
C PHE A 176 4.20 4.60 1.07
N GLN A 177 3.82 5.87 0.87
CA GLN A 177 3.13 6.67 1.88
C GLN A 177 1.68 6.18 2.04
N SER A 178 1.09 6.33 3.22
CA SER A 178 -0.31 5.96 3.48
C SER A 178 -1.33 6.68 2.58
N SER A 179 -0.97 7.85 2.04
CA SER A 179 -1.73 8.64 1.06
C SER A 179 -1.71 8.06 -0.37
N GLU A 180 -0.74 7.19 -0.67
CA GLU A 180 -0.63 6.49 -1.97
C GLU A 180 -1.35 5.14 -1.96
N LEU A 181 -1.98 4.76 -0.85
CA LEU A 181 -2.72 3.51 -0.66
C LEU A 181 -4.23 3.76 -0.56
N VAL A 182 -4.97 3.29 -1.57
CA VAL A 182 -6.41 3.50 -1.70
C VAL A 182 -7.18 2.35 -1.04
N SER A 183 -8.11 2.70 -0.16
CA SER A 183 -9.11 1.77 0.38
C SER A 183 -10.41 1.89 -0.42
N TRP A 184 -10.86 0.81 -1.05
CA TRP A 184 -12.09 0.78 -1.84
C TRP A 184 -12.84 -0.54 -1.65
N ALA A 185 -14.14 -0.56 -1.94
CA ALA A 185 -14.99 -1.74 -1.80
C ALA A 185 -14.93 -2.58 -3.07
N ASP A 186 -14.26 -3.73 -3.00
CA ASP A 186 -14.16 -4.68 -4.10
C ASP A 186 -15.50 -5.42 -4.30
N THR A 187 -16.25 -5.04 -5.34
CA THR A 187 -17.56 -5.62 -5.65
C THR A 187 -17.48 -7.03 -6.25
N ALA A 188 -16.29 -7.55 -6.57
CA ALA A 188 -16.12 -8.97 -6.88
C ALA A 188 -16.07 -9.84 -5.62
N GLN A 189 -15.72 -9.26 -4.45
CA GLN A 189 -15.68 -9.96 -3.15
C GLN A 189 -17.07 -10.06 -2.50
N HIS A 190 -18.05 -10.53 -3.26
CA HIS A 190 -19.43 -10.74 -2.79
C HIS A 190 -19.52 -11.96 -1.86
N SER A 191 -19.26 -11.72 -0.57
CA SER A 191 -19.80 -12.46 0.57
C SER A 191 -19.87 -14.00 0.43
N SER A 192 -18.72 -14.65 0.25
CA SER A 192 -18.57 -16.11 0.42
C SER A 192 -18.71 -16.54 1.89
N ILE A 193 -19.80 -16.15 2.54
CA ILE A 193 -20.12 -16.46 3.95
C ILE A 193 -20.86 -17.80 4.01
N HIS A 194 -20.16 -18.84 3.55
CA HIS A 194 -20.51 -20.23 3.79
C HIS A 194 -19.31 -20.87 4.48
N PRO A 195 -19.36 -21.13 5.81
CA PRO A 195 -18.31 -21.89 6.47
C PRO A 195 -18.29 -23.32 5.90
N ALA A 196 -17.09 -23.88 5.78
CA ALA A 196 -16.85 -25.29 5.48
C ALA A 196 -16.79 -26.11 6.77
#